data_AF-A0A931TLY0-F1
#
_entry.id   AF-A0A931TLY0-F1
#
_cell.length_a   1.000
_cell.length_b   1.000
_cell.length_c   1.000
_cell.angle_alpha   90.00
_cell.angle_beta   90.00
_cell.angle_gamma   90.00
#
_symmetry.space_group_name_H-M   'P 1'
#
loop_
_entity.id
_entity.type
_entity.pdbx_description
1 polymer ?
#
loop_
_entity_poly.entity_id
_entity_poly.type
_entity_poly.pdbx_seq_one_letter_code
_entity_poly.pdbx_strand_id
1 'polypeptide(L)'
;MVEVADVRRKFRARIEEARKRGDARRIAADRASQEYEIFLRDVATPAFRMVASVLSAEGYPFKVFTPAGGVRMAFTNSRDDYFEVELDTGSEAPQVIGRVNRSHGGRVTTIERPVREATAIGELSEGDVIDFVLAEIDRFV
;
A
#
# COMPACT_ATOMS: atom_id res chain seq x y z
N MET A 1 -20.14 -31.17 -32.02
CA MET A 1 -20.59 -31.47 -30.63
C MET A 1 -19.33 -31.45 -29.76
N VAL A 2 -19.32 -30.73 -28.65
CA VAL A 2 -18.11 -30.65 -27.80
C VAL A 2 -17.95 -31.98 -27.05
N GLU A 3 -16.80 -32.64 -27.19
CA GLU A 3 -16.53 -33.91 -26.50
C GLU A 3 -16.09 -33.69 -25.05
N VAL A 4 -16.56 -34.56 -24.16
CA VAL A 4 -16.19 -34.55 -22.74
C VAL A 4 -14.68 -34.67 -22.54
N ALA A 5 -13.97 -35.37 -23.44
CA ALA A 5 -12.52 -35.49 -23.42
C ALA A 5 -11.82 -34.14 -23.65
N ASP A 6 -12.32 -33.32 -24.57
CA ASP A 6 -11.78 -31.98 -24.84
C ASP A 6 -12.04 -31.01 -23.69
N VAL A 7 -13.23 -31.07 -23.09
CA VAL A 7 -13.55 -30.29 -21.88
C VAL A 7 -12.62 -30.69 -20.73
N ARG A 8 -12.44 -32.00 -20.50
CA ARG A 8 -11.56 -32.51 -19.43
C ARG A 8 -10.10 -32.09 -19.65
N ARG A 9 -9.62 -32.07 -20.90
CA ARG A 9 -8.27 -31.59 -21.25
C ARG A 9 -8.11 -30.10 -20.95
N LYS A 10 -9.07 -29.27 -21.37
CA LYS A 10 -9.06 -27.81 -21.12
C LYS A 10 -9.10 -27.48 -19.62
N PHE A 11 -9.93 -28.18 -18.85
CA PHE A 11 -10.00 -28.00 -17.40
C PHE A 11 -8.70 -28.41 -16.70
N ARG A 12 -8.09 -29.54 -17.08
CA ARG A 12 -6.79 -29.93 -16.53
C ARG A 12 -5.70 -28.90 -16.80
N ALA A 13 -5.60 -28.42 -18.04
CA ALA A 13 -4.64 -27.37 -18.39
C ALA A 13 -4.84 -26.11 -17.52
N ARG A 14 -6.10 -25.69 -17.34
CA ARG A 14 -6.42 -24.51 -16.54
C ARG A 14 -6.13 -24.68 -15.05
N ILE A 15 -6.34 -25.87 -14.50
CA ILE A 15 -6.01 -26.20 -13.10
C ILE A 15 -4.49 -26.19 -12.90
N GLU A 16 -3.73 -26.79 -13.81
CA GLU A 16 -2.26 -26.79 -13.75
C GLU A 16 -1.68 -25.37 -13.89
N GLU A 17 -2.24 -24.54 -14.77
CA GLU A 17 -1.90 -23.10 -14.84
C GLU A 17 -2.28 -22.34 -13.56
N ALA A 18 -3.41 -22.66 -12.93
CA ALA A 18 -3.81 -22.04 -11.67
C ALA A 18 -2.85 -22.43 -10.53
N ARG A 19 -2.41 -23.69 -10.48
CA ARG A 19 -1.41 -24.18 -9.51
C ARG A 19 -0.06 -23.47 -9.69
N LYS A 20 0.48 -23.45 -10.91
CA LYS A 20 1.74 -22.76 -11.22
C LYS A 20 1.71 -21.27 -10.84
N ARG A 21 0.59 -20.60 -11.10
CA ARG A 21 0.38 -19.20 -10.68
C ARG A 21 0.26 -19.04 -9.17
N GLY A 22 -0.26 -20.04 -8.45
CA GLY A 22 -0.27 -20.06 -6.99
C GLY A 22 1.14 -20.07 -6.41
N ASP A 23 2.00 -20.97 -6.90
CA ASP A 23 3.38 -21.07 -6.43
C ASP A 23 4.20 -19.83 -6.78
N ALA A 24 4.06 -19.31 -8.01
CA ALA A 24 4.71 -18.07 -8.43
C ALA A 24 4.29 -16.86 -7.58
N ARG A 25 3.00 -16.75 -7.23
CA ARG A 25 2.49 -15.69 -6.35
C ARG A 25 3.07 -15.76 -4.95
N ARG A 26 3.25 -16.97 -4.39
CA ARG A 26 3.85 -17.12 -3.06
C ARG A 26 5.30 -16.63 -3.06
N ILE A 27 6.09 -17.04 -4.04
CA ILE A 27 7.48 -16.59 -4.17
C ILE A 27 7.55 -15.07 -4.34
N ALA A 28 6.65 -14.49 -5.15
CA ALA A 28 6.57 -13.05 -5.34
C ALA A 28 6.17 -12.32 -4.04
N ALA A 29 5.21 -12.84 -3.28
CA ALA A 29 4.78 -12.26 -2.00
C ALA A 29 5.89 -12.29 -0.93
N ASP A 30 6.64 -13.39 -0.84
CA ASP A 30 7.75 -13.50 0.12
C ASP A 30 8.86 -12.49 -0.21
N ARG A 31 9.21 -12.36 -1.50
CA ARG A 31 10.18 -11.36 -1.97
C ARG A 31 9.68 -9.94 -1.72
N ALA A 32 8.43 -9.66 -2.06
CA ALA A 32 7.80 -8.36 -1.85
C ALA A 32 7.78 -7.98 -0.36
N SER A 33 7.56 -8.94 0.53
CA SER A 33 7.59 -8.71 1.98
C SER A 33 8.98 -8.26 2.44
N GLN A 34 10.05 -8.87 1.93
CA GLN A 34 11.42 -8.47 2.26
C GLN A 34 11.77 -7.08 1.72
N GLU A 35 11.42 -6.80 0.47
CA GLU A 35 11.60 -5.47 -0.15
C GLU A 35 10.79 -4.41 0.59
N TYR A 36 9.61 -4.76 1.06
CA TYR A 36 8.73 -3.86 1.80
C TYR A 36 9.26 -3.51 3.19
N GLU A 37 9.84 -4.45 3.93
CA GLU A 37 10.49 -4.15 5.22
C GLU A 37 11.66 -3.16 5.06
N ILE A 38 12.43 -3.30 3.98
CA ILE A 38 13.51 -2.35 3.64
C ILE A 38 12.90 -0.98 3.31
N PHE A 39 11.88 -0.94 2.45
CA PHE A 39 11.15 0.29 2.11
C PHE A 39 10.58 1.00 3.34
N LEU A 40 9.95 0.26 4.27
CA LEU A 40 9.39 0.86 5.48
C LEU A 40 10.47 1.55 6.32
N ARG A 41 11.61 0.88 6.51
CA ARG A 41 12.71 1.36 7.36
C ARG A 41 13.46 2.52 6.71
N ASP A 42 13.82 2.38 5.44
CA ASP A 42 14.79 3.26 4.77
C ASP A 42 14.13 4.39 3.99
N VAL A 43 12.83 4.27 3.68
CA VAL A 43 12.12 5.22 2.80
C VAL A 43 10.86 5.78 3.46
N ALA A 44 9.87 4.94 3.79
CA ALA A 44 8.56 5.42 4.23
C ALA A 44 8.60 6.07 5.62
N THR A 45 9.29 5.45 6.59
CA THR A 45 9.37 6.00 7.96
C THR A 45 10.09 7.36 7.98
N PRO A 46 11.28 7.53 7.35
CA PRO A 46 11.92 8.83 7.24
C PRO A 46 11.04 9.87 6.54
N ALA A 47 10.43 9.53 5.40
CA ALA A 47 9.55 10.43 4.66
C ALA A 47 8.36 10.92 5.50
N PHE A 48 7.64 10.01 6.18
CA PHE A 48 6.52 10.38 7.05
C PHE A 48 6.96 11.25 8.23
N ARG A 49 8.14 11.01 8.82
CA ARG A 49 8.67 11.85 9.89
C ARG A 49 8.99 13.26 9.39
N MET A 50 9.58 13.37 8.21
CA MET A 50 9.88 14.66 7.60
C MET A 50 8.59 15.43 7.31
N VAL A 51 7.59 14.79 6.69
CA VAL A 51 6.29 15.42 6.41
C VAL A 51 5.58 15.83 7.70
N ALA A 52 5.54 14.95 8.72
CA ALA A 52 4.95 15.28 10.02
C ALA A 52 5.63 16.48 10.69
N SER A 53 6.96 16.59 10.58
CA SER A 53 7.73 17.72 11.10
C SER A 53 7.37 19.03 10.38
N VAL A 54 7.25 19.00 9.05
CA VAL A 54 6.86 20.17 8.25
C VAL A 54 5.42 20.60 8.58
N LEU A 55 4.46 19.67 8.56
CA LEU A 55 3.05 19.96 8.86
C LEU A 55 2.88 20.49 10.29
N SER A 56 3.64 19.97 11.25
CA SER A 56 3.61 20.47 12.62
C SER A 56 4.09 21.93 12.74
N ALA A 57 5.08 22.33 11.94
CA ALA A 57 5.55 23.72 11.89
C ALA A 57 4.49 24.66 11.30
N GLU A 58 3.65 24.15 10.38
CA GLU A 58 2.52 24.88 9.77
C GLU A 58 1.23 24.83 10.61
N GLY A 59 1.27 24.29 11.83
CA GLY A 59 0.11 24.23 12.74
C GLY A 59 -0.82 23.03 12.52
N TYR A 60 -0.41 22.05 11.71
CA TYR A 60 -1.13 20.79 11.50
C TYR A 60 -0.39 19.64 12.21
N PRO A 61 -0.67 19.37 13.50
CA PRO A 61 0.12 18.44 14.28
C PRO A 61 -0.19 16.98 13.92
N PHE A 62 0.72 16.36 13.16
CA PHE A 62 0.70 14.93 12.86
C PHE A 62 1.73 14.15 13.69
N LYS A 63 1.43 12.90 13.99
CA LYS A 63 2.34 11.95 14.68
C LYS A 63 2.51 10.69 13.85
N VAL A 64 3.74 10.19 13.80
CA VAL A 64 4.08 8.96 13.09
C VAL A 64 4.05 7.77 14.04
N PHE A 65 3.43 6.68 13.58
CA PHE A 65 3.27 5.40 14.23
C PHE A 65 3.76 4.31 13.28
N THR A 66 4.41 3.28 13.81
CA THR A 66 4.90 2.14 13.02
C THR A 66 4.21 0.86 13.50
N PRO A 67 2.93 0.66 13.16
CA PRO A 67 2.25 -0.61 13.44
C PRO A 67 2.94 -1.77 12.71
N ALA A 68 2.69 -2.99 13.14
CA ALA A 68 3.26 -4.16 12.47
C ALA A 68 2.85 -4.19 10.99
N GLY A 69 3.84 -4.19 10.09
CA GLY A 69 3.61 -4.23 8.64
C GLY A 69 3.20 -2.91 7.98
N GLY A 70 3.38 -1.76 8.64
CA GLY A 70 3.05 -0.47 8.03
C GLY A 70 3.63 0.74 8.74
N VAL A 71 3.45 1.90 8.13
CA VAL A 71 3.77 3.20 8.72
C VAL A 71 2.55 4.09 8.56
N ARG A 72 2.12 4.71 9.66
CA ARG A 72 0.95 5.57 9.73
C ARG A 72 1.33 6.94 10.28
N MET A 73 0.90 8.01 9.63
CA MET A 73 0.95 9.38 10.11
C MET A 73 -0.46 9.86 10.40
N ALA A 74 -0.82 10.04 11.67
CA ALA A 74 -2.17 10.40 12.09
C ALA A 74 -2.22 11.78 12.75
N PHE A 75 -3.35 12.46 12.60
CA PHE A 75 -3.58 13.76 13.20
C PHE A 75 -3.67 13.64 14.72
N THR A 76 -3.07 14.59 15.44
CA THR A 76 -2.99 14.49 16.91
C THR A 76 -4.36 14.61 17.57
N ASN A 77 -5.24 15.43 16.99
CA ASN A 77 -6.57 15.70 17.54
C ASN A 77 -7.64 14.72 17.05
N SER A 78 -7.35 13.92 16.02
CA SER A 78 -8.23 12.88 15.49
C SER A 78 -7.40 11.72 14.97
N ARG A 79 -7.44 10.58 15.65
CA ARG A 79 -6.69 9.39 15.22
C ARG A 79 -7.31 8.70 14.00
N ASP A 80 -8.57 9.04 13.70
CA ASP A 80 -9.27 8.55 12.52
C ASP A 80 -8.81 9.30 11.25
N ASP A 81 -8.15 10.45 11.41
CA ASP A 81 -7.57 11.23 10.33
C ASP A 81 -6.10 10.83 10.14
N TYR A 82 -5.79 10.05 9.11
CA TYR A 82 -4.44 9.53 8.91
C TYR A 82 -4.08 9.25 7.46
N PHE A 83 -2.77 9.20 7.23
CA PHE A 83 -2.11 8.60 6.07
C PHE A 83 -1.41 7.32 6.53
N GLU A 84 -1.45 6.27 5.73
CA GLU A 84 -0.81 5.00 6.05
C GLU A 84 -0.29 4.35 4.77
N VAL A 85 0.83 3.63 4.87
CA VAL A 85 1.30 2.75 3.81
C VAL A 85 1.30 1.31 4.29
N GLU A 86 0.82 0.42 3.42
CA GLU A 86 0.69 -1.02 3.64
C GLU A 86 1.14 -1.80 2.40
N LEU A 87 1.60 -3.04 2.60
CA LEU A 87 1.88 -3.97 1.50
C LEU A 87 0.59 -4.68 1.08
N ASP A 88 0.22 -4.52 -0.18
CA ASP A 88 -0.80 -5.34 -0.81
C ASP A 88 -0.16 -6.53 -1.54
N THR A 89 -0.43 -7.73 -1.04
CA THR A 89 -0.07 -9.01 -1.70
C THR A 89 -1.27 -9.72 -2.32
N GLY A 90 -2.48 -9.14 -2.20
CA GLY A 90 -3.72 -9.68 -2.76
C GLY A 90 -3.91 -9.36 -4.23
N SER A 91 -3.31 -8.26 -4.71
CA SER A 91 -3.26 -7.89 -6.12
C SER A 91 -2.47 -8.88 -6.99
N GLU A 92 -2.66 -8.79 -8.31
CA GLU A 92 -1.94 -9.66 -9.28
C GLU A 92 -0.41 -9.50 -9.16
N ALA A 93 0.06 -8.29 -8.87
CA ALA A 93 1.42 -7.98 -8.51
C ALA A 93 1.45 -7.35 -7.10
N PRO A 94 2.36 -7.80 -6.21
CA PRO A 94 2.53 -7.14 -4.92
C PRO A 94 2.96 -5.68 -5.09
N GLN A 95 2.35 -4.79 -4.33
CA GLN A 95 2.57 -3.34 -4.43
C GLN A 95 2.36 -2.63 -3.09
N VAL A 96 2.91 -1.43 -2.94
CA VAL A 96 2.65 -0.59 -1.76
C VAL A 96 1.41 0.26 -1.99
N ILE A 97 0.41 0.07 -1.14
CA ILE A 97 -0.80 0.88 -1.13
C ILE A 97 -0.70 1.95 -0.06
N GLY A 98 -1.09 3.17 -0.42
CA GLY A 98 -1.35 4.25 0.51
C GLY A 98 -2.83 4.29 0.87
N ARG A 99 -3.13 4.34 2.16
CA ARG A 99 -4.47 4.52 2.71
C ARG A 99 -4.57 5.91 3.33
N VAL A 100 -5.61 6.65 2.96
CA VAL A 100 -5.95 7.94 3.54
C VAL A 100 -7.33 7.82 4.17
N ASN A 101 -7.42 8.14 5.45
CA ASN A 101 -8.68 8.18 6.17
C ASN A 101 -8.93 9.60 6.66
N ARG A 102 -10.15 10.10 6.42
CA ARG A 102 -10.63 11.37 6.94
C ARG A 102 -12.03 11.19 7.51
N SER A 103 -12.17 11.58 8.77
CA SER A 103 -13.42 11.75 9.49
C SER A 103 -13.80 13.24 9.49
N HIS A 104 -14.98 13.58 8.97
CA HIS A 104 -15.51 14.94 9.06
C HIS A 104 -17.02 14.90 9.32
N GLY A 105 -17.47 15.52 10.42
CA GLY A 105 -18.90 15.63 10.75
C GLY A 105 -19.64 14.28 10.86
N GLY A 106 -18.96 13.24 11.34
CA GLY A 106 -19.52 11.88 11.45
C GLY A 106 -19.49 11.05 10.16
N ARG A 107 -19.01 11.61 9.05
CA ARG A 107 -18.76 10.88 7.80
C ARG A 107 -17.29 10.49 7.71
N VAL A 108 -17.02 9.22 7.43
CA VAL A 108 -15.68 8.69 7.19
C VAL A 108 -15.49 8.47 5.70
N THR A 109 -14.39 8.98 5.16
CA THR A 109 -13.96 8.72 3.78
C THR A 109 -12.60 8.03 3.84
N THR A 110 -12.54 6.83 3.27
CA THR A 110 -11.29 6.07 3.10
C THR A 110 -10.96 6.00 1.63
N ILE A 111 -9.72 6.35 1.29
CA ILE A 111 -9.17 6.23 -0.05
C ILE A 111 -7.99 5.27 0.03
N GLU A 112 -7.93 4.31 -0.89
CA GLU A 112 -6.81 3.41 -1.06
C GLU A 112 -6.32 3.51 -2.49
N ARG A 113 -5.03 3.77 -2.67
CA ARG A 113 -4.40 3.78 -3.99
C ARG A 113 -2.92 3.42 -3.88
N PRO A 114 -2.29 2.91 -4.94
CA PRO A 114 -0.84 2.72 -4.97
C PRO A 114 -0.09 4.02 -4.64
N VAL A 115 0.99 3.92 -3.87
CA VAL A 115 1.90 5.06 -3.61
C VAL A 115 2.45 5.58 -4.93
N ARG A 116 2.91 4.67 -5.79
CA ARG A 116 3.23 4.91 -7.19
C ARG A 116 2.74 3.75 -8.05
N GLU A 117 2.03 4.08 -9.12
CA GLU A 117 1.49 3.10 -10.07
C GLU A 117 2.62 2.31 -10.75
N ALA A 118 2.35 1.03 -11.03
CA ALA A 118 3.20 0.14 -11.84
C ALA A 118 4.70 0.13 -11.46
N THR A 119 5.00 0.28 -10.17
CA THR A 119 6.38 0.42 -9.66
C THR A 119 6.74 -0.73 -8.73
N ALA A 120 7.96 -1.26 -8.87
CA ALA A 120 8.48 -2.26 -7.93
C ALA A 120 8.77 -1.64 -6.55
N ILE A 121 8.51 -2.39 -5.47
CA ILE A 121 8.63 -1.90 -4.10
C ILE A 121 10.03 -1.35 -3.81
N GLY A 122 11.08 -2.04 -4.29
CA GLY A 122 12.48 -1.60 -4.13
C GLY A 122 12.89 -0.35 -4.93
N GLU A 123 12.04 0.16 -5.81
CA GLU A 123 12.28 1.37 -6.60
C GLU A 123 11.52 2.59 -6.07
N LEU A 124 10.72 2.41 -5.01
CA LEU A 124 10.03 3.50 -4.35
C LEU A 124 11.03 4.34 -3.55
N SER A 125 10.93 5.65 -3.71
CA SER A 125 11.79 6.65 -3.08
C SER A 125 11.03 7.47 -2.04
N GLU A 126 11.75 8.26 -1.25
CA GLU A 126 11.13 9.18 -0.28
C GLU A 126 10.24 10.20 -0.99
N GLY A 127 10.66 10.66 -2.18
CA GLY A 127 9.90 11.57 -3.02
C GLY A 127 8.53 11.00 -3.39
N ASP A 128 8.45 9.73 -3.75
CA ASP A 128 7.17 9.09 -4.11
C ASP A 128 6.19 9.06 -2.92
N VAL A 129 6.71 8.85 -1.71
CA VAL A 129 5.91 8.86 -0.49
C VAL A 129 5.43 10.28 -0.15
N ILE A 130 6.29 11.29 -0.33
CA ILE A 130 5.94 12.70 -0.11
C ILE A 130 4.91 13.15 -1.13
N ASP A 131 5.11 12.84 -2.41
CA ASP A 131 4.18 13.15 -3.50
C ASP A 131 2.82 12.50 -3.27
N PHE A 132 2.79 11.26 -2.77
CA PHE A 132 1.55 10.62 -2.35
C PHE A 132 0.82 11.44 -1.27
N VAL A 133 1.51 11.88 -0.21
CA VAL A 133 0.89 12.68 0.84
C VAL A 133 0.44 14.05 0.32
N LEU A 134 1.26 14.73 -0.48
CA LEU A 134 0.94 16.04 -1.06
C LEU A 134 -0.29 15.98 -1.98
N ALA A 135 -0.45 14.92 -2.77
CA ALA A 135 -1.63 14.73 -3.60
C ALA A 135 -2.93 14.55 -2.81
N GLU A 136 -2.82 14.24 -1.52
CA GLU A 136 -3.93 13.92 -0.64
C GLU A 136 -4.13 14.95 0.48
N ILE A 137 -3.16 15.84 0.72
CA ILE A 137 -3.17 16.80 1.82
C ILE A 137 -4.23 17.88 1.68
N ASP A 138 -4.61 18.24 0.44
CA ASP A 138 -5.73 19.17 0.14
C ASP A 138 -7.04 18.69 0.75
N ARG A 139 -7.14 17.40 1.07
CA ARG A 139 -8.28 16.82 1.77
C ARG A 139 -8.18 16.99 3.28
N PHE A 140 -7.20 17.65 3.85
CA PHE A 140 -7.08 17.86 5.30
C PHE A 140 -7.08 19.35 5.67
N VAL A 141 -6.58 20.19 4.76
CA VAL A 141 -6.59 21.66 4.87
C VAL A 141 -7.91 22.28 4.41
#